data_AF-A0A6L6Q3S5-F1
#
_entry.id   AF-A0A6L6Q3S5-F1
#
_cell.length_a   1.000
_cell.length_b   1.000
_cell.length_c   1.000
_cell.angle_alpha   90.00
_cell.angle_beta   90.00
_cell.angle_gamma   90.00
#
_symmetry.space_group_name_H-M   'P 1'
#
loop_
_entity.id
_entity.type
_entity.pdbx_description
1 polymer ?
#
loop_
_entity_poly.entity_id
_entity_poly.type
_entity_poly.pdbx_seq_one_letter_code
_entity_poly.pdbx_strand_id
1 'polypeptide(L)'
;MRQEQILVRTDKLTKLVAVYDQFHEAIAQLDDPAARRLVENWAEIRHRYVEPVGAPRSAFASGMEQGLRETPMLLRSIHREGRKLAAQALAVATSAHYPDFLQKDAERLFKIKARGSIRGENEYYLVRHHVDLLEEDPTQSEELKLLCSLVGKFEARGK
;
A
#
# COMPACT_ATOMS: atom_id res chain seq x y z
N MET A 1 -30.49 -5.99 -30.23
CA MET A 1 -29.84 -6.93 -29.30
C MET A 1 -28.87 -6.14 -28.44
N ARG A 2 -29.12 -6.04 -27.14
CA ARG A 2 -28.26 -5.31 -26.19
C ARG A 2 -27.43 -6.39 -25.49
N GLN A 3 -26.15 -6.50 -25.81
CA GLN A 3 -25.25 -7.39 -25.09
C GLN A 3 -25.03 -6.80 -23.70
N GLU A 4 -25.67 -7.39 -22.69
CA GLU A 4 -25.29 -7.20 -21.30
C GLU A 4 -23.88 -7.79 -21.14
N GLN A 5 -22.88 -6.91 -21.07
CA GLN A 5 -21.58 -7.27 -20.55
C GLN A 5 -21.78 -7.64 -19.09
N ILE A 6 -21.83 -8.94 -18.79
CA ILE A 6 -21.68 -9.45 -17.44
C ILE A 6 -20.23 -9.13 -17.04
N LEU A 7 -20.02 -7.95 -16.46
CA LEU A 7 -18.81 -7.63 -15.72
C LEU A 7 -18.76 -8.62 -14.56
N VAL A 8 -18.02 -9.71 -14.74
CA VAL A 8 -17.67 -10.63 -13.66
C VAL A 8 -17.02 -9.77 -12.58
N ARG A 9 -17.71 -9.59 -11.47
CA ARG A 9 -17.23 -8.76 -10.37
C ARG A 9 -16.02 -9.46 -9.76
N THR A 10 -14.82 -9.04 -10.16
CA THR A 10 -13.57 -9.53 -9.59
C THR A 10 -13.60 -9.32 -8.08
N ASP A 11 -13.47 -10.41 -7.32
CA ASP A 11 -13.50 -10.35 -5.86
C ASP A 11 -12.24 -9.66 -5.31
N LYS A 12 -12.32 -9.17 -4.08
CA LYS A 12 -11.26 -8.36 -3.46
C LYS A 12 -9.91 -9.08 -3.45
N LEU A 13 -9.89 -10.39 -3.17
CA LEU A 13 -8.64 -11.15 -3.12
C LEU A 13 -7.96 -11.16 -4.49
N THR A 14 -8.73 -11.40 -5.55
CA THR A 14 -8.20 -11.39 -6.93
C THR A 14 -7.66 -10.01 -7.33
N LYS A 15 -8.32 -8.91 -6.94
CA LYS A 15 -7.80 -7.56 -7.14
C LYS A 15 -6.46 -7.35 -6.43
N LEU A 16 -6.36 -7.78 -5.17
CA LEU A 16 -5.14 -7.66 -4.37
C LEU A 16 -4.00 -8.49 -4.96
N VAL A 17 -4.25 -9.73 -5.38
CA VAL A 17 -3.24 -10.54 -6.07
C VAL A 17 -2.72 -9.82 -7.31
N ALA A 18 -3.59 -9.23 -8.13
CA ALA A 18 -3.16 -8.46 -9.31
C ALA A 18 -2.32 -7.23 -8.95
N VAL A 19 -2.65 -6.49 -7.88
CA VAL A 19 -1.81 -5.40 -7.36
C VAL A 19 -0.41 -5.92 -7.03
N TYR A 20 -0.33 -7.01 -6.26
CA TYR A 20 0.96 -7.56 -5.84
C TYR A 20 1.77 -8.12 -7.02
N ASP A 21 1.12 -8.78 -7.98
CA ASP A 21 1.79 -9.28 -9.19
C ASP A 21 2.44 -8.15 -9.98
N GLN A 22 1.67 -7.12 -10.32
CA GLN A 22 2.19 -5.98 -11.08
C GLN A 22 3.27 -5.22 -10.31
N PHE A 23 3.10 -5.04 -8.99
CA PHE A 23 4.10 -4.39 -8.15
C PHE A 23 5.42 -5.18 -8.12
N HIS A 24 5.37 -6.49 -7.88
CA HIS A 24 6.57 -7.33 -7.82
C HIS A 24 7.28 -7.46 -9.17
N GLU A 25 6.53 -7.50 -10.28
CA GLU A 25 7.10 -7.45 -11.63
C GLU A 25 7.90 -6.15 -11.86
N ALA A 26 7.36 -5.01 -11.43
CA ALA A 26 8.03 -3.72 -11.57
C ALA A 26 9.30 -3.61 -10.72
N ILE A 27 9.27 -4.05 -9.45
CA ILE A 27 10.45 -3.95 -8.58
C ILE A 27 11.51 -5.01 -8.86
N ALA A 28 11.20 -6.07 -9.62
CA ALA A 28 12.18 -7.06 -10.07
C ALA A 28 13.27 -6.46 -10.97
N GLN A 29 13.02 -5.30 -11.57
CA GLN A 29 13.98 -4.56 -12.39
C GLN A 29 14.97 -3.72 -11.56
N LEU A 30 14.76 -3.61 -10.24
CA LEU A 30 15.66 -2.87 -9.36
C LEU A 30 16.87 -3.73 -9.00
N ASP A 31 18.07 -3.17 -9.16
CA ASP A 31 19.29 -3.76 -8.61
C ASP A 31 19.41 -3.44 -7.11
N ASP A 32 18.53 -4.05 -6.32
CA ASP A 32 18.46 -3.89 -4.87
C ASP A 32 18.24 -5.24 -4.15
N PRO A 33 19.07 -5.59 -3.15
CA PRO A 33 18.91 -6.83 -2.40
C PRO A 33 17.58 -6.95 -1.63
N ALA A 34 17.02 -5.85 -1.11
CA ALA A 34 15.72 -5.87 -0.44
C ALA A 34 14.58 -6.04 -1.46
N ALA A 35 14.64 -5.39 -2.61
CA ALA A 35 13.67 -5.60 -3.70
C ALA A 35 13.69 -7.06 -4.17
N ARG A 36 14.88 -7.64 -4.37
CA ARG A 36 15.03 -9.06 -4.73
C ARG A 36 14.36 -9.99 -3.72
N ARG A 37 14.59 -9.77 -2.42
CA ARG A 37 13.94 -10.56 -1.35
C ARG A 37 12.41 -10.44 -1.38
N LEU A 38 11.86 -9.27 -1.66
CA LEU A 38 10.41 -9.09 -1.78
C LEU A 38 9.84 -9.90 -2.95
N VAL A 39 10.52 -9.86 -4.11
CA VAL A 39 10.14 -10.64 -5.30
C VAL A 39 10.21 -12.14 -5.06
N GLU A 40 11.29 -12.63 -4.47
CA GLU A 40 11.48 -14.05 -4.14
C GLU A 40 10.40 -14.53 -3.16
N ASN A 41 10.16 -13.77 -2.09
CA ASN A 41 9.13 -14.10 -1.11
C ASN A 41 7.73 -14.11 -1.75
N TRP A 42 7.40 -13.15 -2.61
CA TRP A 42 6.12 -13.16 -3.32
C TRP A 42 5.98 -14.39 -4.23
N ALA A 43 7.01 -14.72 -5.00
CA ALA A 43 7.00 -15.90 -5.87
C ALA A 43 6.75 -17.20 -5.07
N GLU A 44 7.32 -17.31 -3.86
CA GLU A 44 7.09 -18.45 -2.97
C GLU A 44 5.65 -18.52 -2.46
N ILE A 45 5.09 -17.40 -1.98
CA ILE A 45 3.79 -17.42 -1.27
C ILE A 45 2.58 -17.16 -2.16
N ARG A 46 2.76 -16.65 -3.39
CA ARG A 46 1.68 -16.22 -4.29
C ARG A 46 0.57 -17.26 -4.45
N HIS A 47 0.94 -18.52 -4.66
CA HIS A 47 -0.01 -19.62 -4.88
C HIS A 47 -1.02 -19.76 -3.73
N ARG A 48 -0.62 -19.44 -2.48
CA ARG A 48 -1.49 -19.48 -1.30
C ARG A 48 -2.60 -18.44 -1.32
N TYR A 49 -2.48 -17.40 -2.14
CA TYR A 49 -3.49 -16.36 -2.30
C TYR A 49 -4.35 -16.53 -3.56
N VAL A 50 -3.80 -17.18 -4.60
CA VAL A 50 -4.57 -17.52 -5.82
C VAL A 50 -5.55 -18.65 -5.51
N GLU A 51 -5.06 -19.70 -4.84
CA GLU A 51 -5.81 -20.90 -4.48
C GLU A 51 -5.77 -21.10 -2.95
N PRO A 52 -6.44 -20.23 -2.17
CA PRO A 52 -6.36 -20.28 -0.72
C PRO A 52 -7.03 -21.54 -0.17
N VAL A 53 -6.33 -22.21 0.74
CA VAL A 53 -6.80 -23.40 1.48
C VAL A 53 -6.80 -23.09 2.97
N GLY A 54 -7.77 -23.63 3.71
CA GLY A 54 -7.81 -23.58 5.18
C GLY A 54 -8.51 -22.38 5.81
N ALA A 55 -8.86 -21.35 5.05
CA ALA A 55 -9.68 -20.23 5.52
C ALA A 55 -10.51 -19.59 4.38
N PRO A 56 -11.57 -18.82 4.70
CA PRO A 56 -12.34 -18.11 3.69
C PRO A 56 -11.50 -17.09 2.91
N ARG A 57 -11.75 -16.93 1.61
CA ARG A 57 -11.08 -15.92 0.75
C ARG A 57 -11.11 -14.50 1.32
N SER A 58 -12.16 -14.14 2.05
CA SER A 58 -12.29 -12.83 2.70
C SER A 58 -11.25 -12.60 3.81
N ALA A 59 -10.84 -13.65 4.53
CA ALA A 59 -9.79 -13.56 5.54
C ALA A 59 -8.43 -13.27 4.89
N PHE A 60 -8.08 -13.99 3.82
CA PHE A 60 -6.89 -13.73 3.00
C PHE A 60 -6.91 -12.31 2.42
N ALA A 61 -8.05 -11.87 1.87
CA ALA A 61 -8.19 -10.53 1.32
C ALA A 61 -7.97 -9.45 2.39
N SER A 62 -8.42 -9.68 3.61
CA SER A 62 -8.24 -8.75 4.72
C SER A 62 -6.77 -8.65 5.13
N GLY A 63 -6.08 -9.80 5.23
CA GLY A 63 -4.64 -9.84 5.48
C GLY A 63 -3.79 -9.18 4.39
N MET A 64 -4.10 -9.44 3.10
CA MET A 64 -3.39 -8.78 1.98
C MET A 64 -3.67 -7.28 1.91
N GLU A 65 -4.88 -6.83 2.22
CA GLU A 65 -5.23 -5.41 2.26
C GLU A 65 -4.48 -4.70 3.40
N GLN A 66 -4.28 -5.37 4.53
CA GLN A 66 -3.40 -4.89 5.59
C GLN A 66 -1.95 -4.82 5.11
N GLY A 67 -1.42 -5.90 4.52
CA GLY A 67 -0.07 -5.92 3.95
C GLY A 67 0.15 -4.82 2.91
N LEU A 68 -0.87 -4.49 2.10
CA LEU A 68 -0.79 -3.42 1.10
C LEU A 68 -0.55 -2.06 1.77
N ARG A 69 -1.20 -1.82 2.92
CA ARG A 69 -1.03 -0.60 3.71
C ARG A 69 0.33 -0.52 4.41
N GLU A 70 0.91 -1.66 4.76
CA GLU A 70 2.21 -1.76 5.43
C GLU A 70 3.39 -1.77 4.44
N THR A 71 3.15 -2.15 3.18
CA THR A 71 4.18 -2.26 2.13
C THR A 71 5.07 -1.02 2.02
N PRO A 72 4.56 0.22 2.04
CA PRO A 72 5.41 1.42 2.01
C PRO A 72 6.51 1.45 3.08
N MET A 73 6.24 0.92 4.28
CA MET A 73 7.27 0.84 5.31
C MET A 73 8.35 -0.18 4.98
N LEU A 74 8.00 -1.31 4.35
CA LEU A 74 8.97 -2.31 3.89
C LEU A 74 9.90 -1.71 2.82
N LEU A 75 9.38 -0.82 1.96
CA LEU A 75 10.17 -0.14 0.93
C LEU A 75 11.29 0.71 1.53
N ARG A 76 11.24 1.12 2.80
CA ARG A 76 12.33 1.84 3.46
C ARG A 76 13.66 1.06 3.48
N SER A 77 13.58 -0.26 3.36
CA SER A 77 14.73 -1.17 3.29
C SER A 77 15.40 -1.21 1.92
N ILE A 78 14.73 -0.71 0.88
CA ILE A 78 15.31 -0.50 -0.46
C ILE A 78 16.20 0.76 -0.39
N HIS A 79 17.32 0.76 -1.12
CA HIS A 79 18.19 1.95 -1.21
C HIS A 79 17.44 3.17 -1.77
N ARG A 80 17.88 4.37 -1.40
CA ARG A 80 17.14 5.63 -1.60
C ARG A 80 16.68 5.82 -3.05
N GLU A 81 17.54 5.52 -4.02
CA GLU A 81 17.29 5.67 -5.45
C GLU A 81 16.18 4.71 -5.93
N GLY A 82 16.12 3.49 -5.42
CA GLY A 82 15.09 2.49 -5.76
C GLY A 82 13.75 2.68 -5.03
N ARG A 83 13.74 3.34 -3.86
CA ARG A 83 12.51 3.52 -3.06
C ARG A 83 11.42 4.28 -3.80
N LYS A 84 11.79 5.36 -4.48
CA LYS A 84 10.86 6.17 -5.27
C LYS A 84 10.19 5.34 -6.36
N LEU A 85 10.99 4.59 -7.10
CA LEU A 85 10.50 3.71 -8.16
C LEU A 85 9.57 2.64 -7.60
N ALA A 86 9.91 2.03 -6.47
CA ALA A 86 9.05 1.05 -5.81
C ALA A 86 7.73 1.66 -5.32
N ALA A 87 7.75 2.86 -4.72
CA ALA A 87 6.55 3.55 -4.27
C ALA A 87 5.64 3.93 -5.45
N GLN A 88 6.22 4.41 -6.56
CA GLN A 88 5.50 4.68 -7.80
C GLN A 88 4.90 3.40 -8.39
N ALA A 89 5.65 2.30 -8.45
CA ALA A 89 5.16 1.02 -8.91
C ALA A 89 3.95 0.53 -8.08
N LEU A 90 4.02 0.67 -6.75
CA LEU A 90 2.92 0.31 -5.87
C LEU A 90 1.67 1.16 -6.13
N ALA A 91 1.84 2.48 -6.30
CA ALA A 91 0.75 3.40 -6.61
C ALA A 91 0.10 3.09 -7.96
N VAL A 92 0.91 2.81 -9.00
CA VAL A 92 0.44 2.42 -10.33
C VAL A 92 -0.34 1.11 -10.27
N ALA A 93 0.21 0.08 -9.63
CA ALA A 93 -0.46 -1.22 -9.50
C ALA A 93 -1.78 -1.12 -8.72
N THR A 94 -1.79 -0.36 -7.63
CA THR A 94 -3.00 -0.15 -6.82
C THR A 94 -4.06 0.61 -7.61
N SER A 95 -3.68 1.64 -8.37
CA SER A 95 -4.60 2.40 -9.22
C SER A 95 -5.22 1.54 -10.32
N ALA A 96 -4.42 0.65 -10.93
CA ALA A 96 -4.86 -0.22 -12.00
C ALA A 96 -5.85 -1.31 -11.53
N HIS A 97 -5.60 -1.92 -10.37
CA HIS A 97 -6.30 -3.13 -9.95
C HIS A 97 -7.21 -2.96 -8.75
N TYR A 98 -6.98 -1.97 -7.88
CA TYR A 98 -7.80 -1.72 -6.69
C TYR A 98 -7.97 -0.22 -6.36
N PRO A 99 -8.52 0.60 -7.29
CA PRO A 99 -8.65 2.05 -7.09
C PRO A 99 -9.52 2.44 -5.88
N ASP A 100 -10.53 1.63 -5.53
CA ASP A 100 -11.37 1.84 -4.35
C ASP A 100 -10.57 1.90 -3.04
N PHE A 101 -9.40 1.23 -3.00
CA PHE A 101 -8.50 1.28 -1.84
C PHE A 101 -7.93 2.69 -1.65
N LEU A 102 -7.44 3.30 -2.73
CA LEU A 102 -6.88 4.65 -2.71
C LEU A 102 -7.94 5.69 -2.32
N GLN A 103 -9.18 5.54 -2.82
CA GLN A 103 -10.27 6.42 -2.44
C GLN A 103 -10.55 6.35 -0.92
N LYS A 104 -10.62 5.14 -0.36
CA LYS A 104 -10.86 4.95 1.07
C LYS A 104 -9.70 5.47 1.93
N ASP A 105 -8.47 5.28 1.47
CA ASP A 105 -7.30 5.78 2.18
C ASP A 105 -7.25 7.31 2.13
N ALA A 106 -7.62 7.96 1.02
CA ALA A 106 -7.77 9.41 0.94
C ALA A 106 -8.85 9.96 1.90
N GLU A 107 -10.03 9.33 1.94
CA GLU A 107 -11.09 9.68 2.89
C GLU A 107 -10.64 9.50 4.35
N ARG A 108 -9.89 8.43 4.63
CA ARG A 108 -9.34 8.16 5.95
C ARG A 108 -8.29 9.21 6.33
N LEU A 109 -7.40 9.57 5.41
CA LEU A 109 -6.41 10.62 5.64
C LEU A 109 -7.08 11.97 5.92
N PHE A 110 -8.13 12.33 5.17
CA PHE A 110 -8.92 13.53 5.45
C PHE A 110 -9.47 13.53 6.87
N LYS A 111 -10.07 12.41 7.32
CA LYS A 111 -10.60 12.26 8.69
C LYS A 111 -9.50 12.34 9.75
N ILE A 112 -8.32 11.77 9.50
CA ILE A 112 -7.17 11.86 10.41
C ILE A 112 -6.71 13.32 10.55
N LYS A 113 -6.54 14.03 9.42
CA LYS A 113 -6.15 15.44 9.39
C LYS A 113 -7.15 16.32 10.14
N ALA A 114 -8.44 16.19 9.83
CA ALA A 114 -9.50 16.94 10.50
C ALA A 114 -9.56 16.69 12.02
N ARG A 115 -9.28 15.46 12.44
CA ARG A 115 -9.25 15.08 13.86
C ARG A 115 -7.96 15.50 14.58
N GLY A 116 -6.86 15.70 13.86
CA GLY A 116 -5.58 16.12 14.44
C GLY A 116 -4.87 15.07 15.31
N SER A 117 -5.22 13.78 15.18
CA SER A 117 -4.56 12.70 15.93
C SER A 117 -4.63 11.34 15.24
N ILE A 118 -3.60 10.51 15.40
CA ILE A 118 -3.53 9.10 14.97
C ILE A 118 -4.02 8.22 16.13
N ARG A 119 -4.90 7.25 15.85
CA ARG A 119 -5.53 6.37 16.85
C ARG A 119 -4.91 4.97 16.93
N GLY A 120 -4.12 4.56 15.94
CA GLY A 120 -3.49 3.25 15.94
C GLY A 120 -2.59 3.05 14.73
N GLU A 121 -1.96 1.88 14.66
CA GLU A 121 -0.91 1.55 13.69
C GLU A 121 -1.38 1.69 12.24
N ASN A 122 -2.59 1.24 11.91
CA ASN A 122 -3.14 1.38 10.56
C ASN A 122 -3.19 2.84 10.08
N GLU A 123 -3.54 3.78 10.96
CA GLU A 123 -3.54 5.20 10.61
C GLU A 123 -2.11 5.76 10.59
N TYR A 124 -1.22 5.25 11.45
CA TYR A 124 0.20 5.60 11.44
C TYR A 124 0.86 5.22 10.10
N TYR A 125 0.65 4.00 9.61
CA TYR A 125 1.20 3.54 8.33
C TYR A 125 0.73 4.38 7.16
N LEU A 126 -0.57 4.72 7.12
CA LEU A 126 -1.12 5.59 6.09
C LEU A 126 -0.49 7.00 6.11
N VAL A 127 -0.37 7.60 7.29
CA VAL A 127 0.20 8.95 7.44
C VAL A 127 1.70 8.93 7.12
N ARG A 128 2.44 7.93 7.60
CA ARG A 128 3.88 7.81 7.33
C ARG A 128 4.15 7.64 5.83
N HIS A 129 3.37 6.81 5.14
CA HIS A 129 3.47 6.67 3.70
C HIS A 129 3.26 8.01 2.97
N HIS A 130 2.26 8.80 3.38
CA HIS A 130 2.04 10.12 2.78
C HIS A 130 3.17 11.11 3.07
N VAL A 131 3.79 11.05 4.26
CA VAL A 131 5.01 11.83 4.54
C VAL A 131 6.11 11.46 3.56
N ASP A 132 6.38 10.16 3.36
CA ASP A 132 7.42 9.70 2.44
C ASP A 132 7.16 10.19 1.00
N LEU A 133 5.90 10.22 0.55
CA LEU A 133 5.54 10.76 -0.78
C LEU A 133 5.74 12.28 -0.88
N LEU A 134 5.41 13.04 0.17
CA LEU A 134 5.51 14.50 0.19
C LEU A 134 6.95 15.00 0.42
N GLU A 135 7.81 14.23 1.11
CA GLU A 135 9.24 14.56 1.24
C GLU A 135 9.95 14.59 -0.12
N GLU A 136 9.39 13.92 -1.13
CA GLU A 136 9.89 13.95 -2.51
C GLU A 136 9.32 15.09 -3.36
N ASP A 137 8.34 15.86 -2.87
CA ASP A 137 7.73 17.03 -3.53
C ASP A 137 7.71 18.26 -2.58
N PRO A 138 8.70 19.16 -2.68
CA PRO A 138 8.85 20.29 -1.75
C PRO A 138 7.77 21.38 -1.88
N THR A 139 6.82 21.26 -2.82
CA THR A 139 5.77 22.26 -3.02
C THR A 139 4.69 22.25 -1.94
N GLN A 140 4.56 21.16 -1.17
CA GLN A 140 3.49 20.97 -0.19
C GLN A 140 3.96 21.09 1.27
N SER A 141 4.69 22.15 1.57
CA SER A 141 5.38 22.31 2.87
C SER A 141 4.44 22.33 4.08
N GLU A 142 3.20 22.83 3.94
CA GLU A 142 2.24 22.89 5.05
C GLU A 142 1.61 21.53 5.36
N GLU A 143 1.24 20.77 4.33
CA GLU A 143 0.70 19.42 4.50
C GLU A 143 1.76 18.49 5.09
N LEU A 144 2.99 18.55 4.58
CA LEU A 144 4.11 17.79 5.14
C LEU A 144 4.33 18.10 6.63
N LYS A 145 4.35 19.38 7.03
CA LYS A 145 4.49 19.79 8.44
C LYS A 145 3.36 19.23 9.30
N LEU A 146 2.12 19.28 8.81
CA LEU A 146 0.96 18.73 9.52
C LEU A 146 1.12 17.22 9.74
N LEU A 147 1.42 16.47 8.68
CA LEU A 147 1.57 15.02 8.77
C LEU A 147 2.74 14.61 9.67
N CYS A 148 3.89 15.29 9.58
CA CYS A 148 5.02 15.07 10.48
C CYS A 148 4.67 15.33 11.95
N SER A 149 3.89 16.38 12.22
CA SER A 149 3.38 16.68 13.57
C SER A 149 2.46 15.58 14.10
N LEU A 150 1.60 15.01 13.26
CA LEU A 150 0.74 13.87 13.63
C LEU A 150 1.57 12.62 13.98
N VAL A 151 2.57 12.30 13.17
CA VAL A 151 3.50 11.19 13.40
C VAL A 151 4.23 11.38 14.73
N GLY A 152 4.85 12.53 14.95
CA GLY A 152 5.60 12.81 16.17
C GLY A 152 4.74 12.73 17.44
N LYS A 153 3.49 13.23 17.40
CA LYS A 153 2.54 13.10 18.51
C LYS A 153 2.17 11.66 18.83
N PHE A 154 2.05 10.81 17.81
CA PHE A 154 1.74 9.38 18.01
C PHE A 154 2.92 8.64 18.61
N GLU A 155 4.12 8.83 18.05
CA GLU A 155 5.35 8.19 18.52
C GLU A 155 5.71 8.60 19.97
N ALA A 156 5.43 9.85 20.36
CA ALA A 156 5.64 10.33 21.72
C ALA A 156 4.69 9.70 22.76
N ARG A 157 3.54 9.15 22.36
CA ARG A 157 2.59 8.47 23.26
C ARG A 157 2.94 7.01 23.50
N GLY A 158 3.70 6.40 22.60
CA GLY A 158 4.19 5.02 22.72
C GLY A 158 5.50 4.90 23.51
N LYS A 159 6.03 6.02 24.01
CA LYS A 159 7.17 6.10 24.94
C LYS A 159 6.63 6.33 26.34
#